data_AF-A0A821KQJ2-F1
#
_entry.id   AF-A0A821KQJ2-F1
#
_cell.length_a   1.000
_cell.length_b   1.000
_cell.length_c   1.000
_cell.angle_alpha   90.00
_cell.angle_beta   90.00
_cell.angle_gamma   90.00
#
_symmetry.space_group_name_H-M   'P 1'
#
loop_
_entity.id
_entity.type
_entity.pdbx_description
1 polymer ?
#
loop_
_entity_poly.entity_id
_entity_poly.type
_entity_poly.pdbx_seq_one_letter_code
_entity_poly.pdbx_strand_id
1 'polypeptide(L)'
;NPLFAVKWQRVVLDEAHRIRSHKSQTSQACTAIDAIYRWGLTGTPIHNKADDFYSLLHFLHYSPFDVYSTWKLFSSNQYKSIERMKTIVRSLILRRTKTDYDLNGKLLVPLPSKQIEDIWLKLSDEEMKHYQHIRIEMTDAYKLFIRNRREKKKTNTVVLFTLMLKLRQACNHLSLVKDLSTDDVFDDKDDVALELSMFKLDLSDTLNDKSIQSLAKDAELQYDIAFMSTKLDCLLKKIDMIVNQR
;
A
#
# COMPACT_ATOMS: atom_id res chain seq x y z
N ASN A 1 -6.77 -25.86 20.19
CA ASN A 1 -7.06 -24.41 20.30
C ASN A 1 -8.54 -24.27 20.66
N PRO A 2 -8.88 -23.70 21.84
CA PRO A 2 -10.24 -23.70 22.39
C PRO A 2 -11.30 -23.06 21.49
N LEU A 3 -10.92 -22.09 20.65
CA LEU A 3 -11.86 -21.42 19.74
C LEU A 3 -12.47 -22.34 18.67
N PHE A 4 -11.76 -23.42 18.30
CA PHE A 4 -12.22 -24.41 17.32
C PHE A 4 -12.97 -25.59 17.94
N ALA A 5 -12.99 -25.69 19.28
CA ALA A 5 -13.70 -26.75 19.99
C ALA A 5 -15.16 -26.37 20.31
N VAL A 6 -15.53 -25.10 20.09
CA VAL A 6 -16.86 -24.56 20.37
C VAL A 6 -17.56 -24.28 19.04
N LYS A 7 -18.83 -24.68 18.95
CA LYS A 7 -19.70 -24.29 17.85
C LYS A 7 -20.33 -22.93 18.16
N TRP A 8 -19.95 -21.93 17.38
CA TRP A 8 -20.42 -20.57 17.57
C TRP A 8 -21.79 -20.35 16.92
N GLN A 9 -22.65 -19.58 17.58
CA GLN A 9 -23.89 -19.15 16.93
C GLN A 9 -23.58 -18.13 15.83
N ARG A 10 -22.64 -17.20 16.06
CA ARG A 10 -22.28 -16.16 15.10
C ARG A 10 -20.80 -15.82 15.17
N VAL A 11 -20.19 -15.60 14.01
CA VAL A 11 -18.86 -14.98 13.86
C VAL A 11 -19.01 -13.69 13.05
N VAL A 12 -18.42 -12.62 13.55
CA VAL A 12 -18.40 -11.31 12.88
C VAL A 12 -16.95 -10.90 12.71
N LEU A 13 -16.54 -10.69 11.46
CA LEU A 13 -15.23 -10.11 11.13
C LEU A 13 -15.40 -8.62 10.92
N ASP A 14 -14.76 -7.82 11.76
CA ASP A 14 -14.56 -6.40 11.48
C ASP A 14 -13.33 -6.22 10.58
N GLU A 15 -13.39 -5.24 9.69
CA GLU A 15 -12.44 -5.06 8.59
C GLU A 15 -12.15 -6.35 7.81
N ALA A 16 -13.21 -7.01 7.33
CA ALA A 16 -13.15 -8.29 6.64
C ALA A 16 -12.22 -8.31 5.41
N HIS A 17 -11.82 -7.14 4.89
CA HIS A 17 -10.79 -7.06 3.85
C HIS A 17 -9.42 -7.63 4.30
N ARG A 18 -9.18 -7.83 5.60
CA ARG A 18 -7.97 -8.48 6.13
C ARG A 18 -7.82 -9.95 5.70
N ILE A 19 -8.91 -10.65 5.41
CA ILE A 19 -8.89 -12.04 4.94
C ILE A 19 -8.92 -12.16 3.40
N ARG A 20 -8.65 -11.08 2.66
CA ARG A 20 -8.70 -11.05 1.17
C ARG A 20 -7.90 -12.15 0.45
N SER A 21 -6.90 -12.73 1.10
CA SER A 21 -6.11 -13.83 0.53
C SER A 21 -6.55 -15.16 1.13
N HIS A 22 -7.29 -15.95 0.36
CA HIS A 22 -7.78 -17.27 0.77
C HIS A 22 -6.66 -18.26 1.17
N LYS A 23 -5.43 -18.02 0.71
CA LYS A 23 -4.25 -18.84 1.07
C LYS A 23 -3.58 -18.41 2.36
N SER A 24 -3.92 -17.24 2.91
CA SER A 24 -3.33 -16.76 4.15
C SER A 24 -3.78 -17.62 5.33
N GLN A 25 -2.88 -17.83 6.29
CA GLN A 25 -3.20 -18.56 7.52
C GLN A 25 -4.37 -17.92 8.27
N THR A 26 -4.44 -16.58 8.29
CA THR A 26 -5.55 -15.84 8.90
C THR A 26 -6.88 -16.17 8.22
N SER A 27 -6.95 -16.14 6.88
CA SER A 27 -8.19 -16.47 6.16
C SER A 27 -8.63 -17.91 6.41
N GLN A 28 -7.69 -18.85 6.42
CA GLN A 28 -7.96 -20.27 6.67
C GLN A 28 -8.46 -20.47 8.11
N ALA A 29 -7.79 -19.87 9.09
CA ALA A 29 -8.16 -19.93 10.49
C ALA A 29 -9.56 -19.34 10.72
N CYS A 30 -9.85 -18.14 10.19
CA CYS A 30 -11.17 -17.51 10.33
C CYS A 30 -12.29 -18.34 9.67
N THR A 31 -12.01 -18.96 8.53
CA THR A 31 -13.00 -19.80 7.83
C THR A 31 -13.27 -21.11 8.58
N ALA A 32 -12.23 -21.71 9.18
CA ALA A 32 -12.32 -22.99 9.88
C ALA A 32 -13.05 -22.94 11.23
N ILE A 33 -13.34 -21.75 11.78
CA ILE A 33 -14.16 -21.61 12.99
C ILE A 33 -15.56 -22.17 12.69
N ASP A 34 -16.07 -23.11 13.50
CA ASP A 34 -17.43 -23.63 13.31
C ASP A 34 -18.47 -22.60 13.78
N ALA A 35 -19.34 -22.15 12.87
CA ALA A 35 -20.32 -21.11 13.13
C ALA A 35 -21.57 -21.24 12.25
N ILE A 36 -22.75 -20.97 12.83
CA ILE A 36 -24.04 -20.97 12.12
C ILE A 36 -24.19 -19.71 11.25
N TYR A 37 -23.96 -18.53 11.83
CA TYR A 37 -24.09 -17.25 11.12
C TYR A 37 -22.72 -16.57 10.95
N ARG A 38 -22.47 -16.01 9.78
CA ARG A 38 -21.18 -15.39 9.44
C ARG A 38 -21.38 -14.02 8.80
N TRP A 39 -20.70 -13.02 9.32
CA TRP A 39 -20.83 -11.63 8.88
C TRP A 39 -19.46 -11.03 8.64
N GLY A 40 -19.28 -10.38 7.50
CA GLY A 40 -18.09 -9.58 7.20
C GLY A 40 -18.47 -8.11 7.14
N LEU A 41 -17.90 -7.30 8.03
CA LEU A 41 -18.04 -5.86 8.05
C LEU A 41 -16.79 -5.26 7.41
N THR A 42 -16.97 -4.45 6.35
CA THR A 42 -15.85 -3.78 5.68
C THR A 42 -16.37 -2.62 4.83
N GLY A 43 -15.65 -1.49 4.87
CA GLY A 43 -15.91 -0.38 3.95
C GLY A 43 -15.47 -0.65 2.51
N THR A 44 -14.51 -1.57 2.34
CA THR A 44 -13.86 -1.89 1.05
C THR A 44 -13.81 -3.42 0.83
N PRO A 45 -14.92 -4.04 0.42
CA PRO A 45 -15.00 -5.50 0.28
C PRO A 45 -14.11 -6.06 -0.84
N ILE A 46 -13.78 -5.26 -1.85
CA ILE A 46 -12.96 -5.66 -2.99
C ILE A 46 -11.91 -4.57 -3.21
N HIS A 47 -10.63 -4.95 -3.28
CA HIS A 47 -9.53 -4.01 -3.54
C HIS A 47 -9.02 -4.14 -4.97
N ASN A 48 -8.34 -5.24 -5.30
CA ASN A 48 -7.51 -5.31 -6.51
C ASN A 48 -7.88 -6.47 -7.43
N LYS A 49 -8.39 -7.59 -6.88
CA LYS A 49 -8.62 -8.83 -7.63
C LYS A 49 -10.01 -9.38 -7.36
N ALA A 50 -10.59 -10.05 -8.35
CA ALA A 50 -11.84 -10.79 -8.17
C ALA A 50 -11.70 -11.84 -7.05
N ASP A 51 -10.53 -12.46 -6.92
CA ASP A 51 -10.23 -13.43 -5.86
C ASP A 51 -10.27 -12.83 -4.44
N ASP A 52 -10.20 -11.50 -4.28
CA ASP A 52 -10.43 -10.87 -2.98
C ASP A 52 -11.87 -11.15 -2.50
N PHE A 53 -12.83 -11.16 -3.44
CA PHE A 53 -14.23 -11.47 -3.15
C PHE A 53 -14.44 -12.96 -2.87
N TYR A 54 -13.70 -13.85 -3.55
CA TYR A 54 -13.74 -15.29 -3.26
C TYR A 54 -13.43 -15.58 -1.80
N SER A 55 -12.42 -14.93 -1.23
CA SER A 55 -12.05 -15.16 0.17
C SER A 55 -13.20 -14.82 1.14
N LEU A 56 -14.01 -13.81 0.82
CA LEU A 56 -15.23 -13.49 1.56
C LEU A 56 -16.32 -14.56 1.35
N LEU A 57 -16.56 -15.00 0.10
CA LEU A 57 -17.53 -16.06 -0.19
C LEU A 57 -17.17 -17.38 0.50
N HIS A 58 -15.87 -17.70 0.55
CA HIS A 58 -15.32 -18.86 1.21
C HIS A 58 -15.54 -18.78 2.73
N PHE A 59 -15.25 -17.63 3.34
CA PHE A 59 -15.54 -17.39 4.76
C PHE A 59 -17.04 -17.51 5.07
N LEU A 60 -17.91 -16.96 4.22
CA LEU A 60 -19.36 -16.98 4.40
C LEU A 60 -20.00 -18.35 4.12
N HIS A 61 -19.24 -19.33 3.60
CA HIS A 61 -19.74 -20.62 3.11
C HIS A 61 -20.90 -20.47 2.11
N TYR A 62 -20.76 -19.53 1.18
CA TYR A 62 -21.78 -19.28 0.16
C TYR A 62 -21.66 -20.28 -1.01
N SER A 63 -22.33 -21.41 -0.86
CA SER A 63 -22.37 -22.47 -1.89
C SER A 63 -23.10 -22.02 -3.17
N PRO A 64 -22.63 -22.41 -4.38
CA PRO A 64 -21.47 -23.25 -4.69
C PRO A 64 -20.16 -22.46 -4.90
N PHE A 65 -20.15 -21.16 -4.58
CA PHE A 65 -19.04 -20.26 -4.88
C PHE A 65 -17.94 -20.22 -3.81
N ASP A 66 -18.17 -20.91 -2.68
CA ASP A 66 -17.18 -21.18 -1.63
C ASP A 66 -16.10 -22.18 -2.09
N VAL A 67 -16.34 -22.92 -3.17
CA VAL A 67 -15.37 -23.81 -3.82
C VAL A 67 -14.55 -23.05 -4.87
N TYR A 68 -13.22 -23.06 -4.73
CA TYR A 68 -12.33 -22.25 -5.59
C TYR A 68 -12.39 -22.62 -7.08
N SER A 69 -12.55 -23.91 -7.43
CA SER A 69 -12.66 -24.34 -8.82
C SER A 69 -13.92 -23.78 -9.50
N THR A 70 -15.05 -23.80 -8.79
CA THR A 70 -16.31 -23.20 -9.23
C THR A 70 -16.17 -21.69 -9.38
N TRP A 71 -15.57 -21.01 -8.39
CA TRP A 71 -15.30 -19.59 -8.46
C TRP A 71 -14.43 -19.23 -9.67
N LYS A 72 -13.38 -19.99 -9.94
CA LYS A 72 -12.45 -19.74 -11.05
C LYS A 72 -13.14 -19.91 -12.41
N LEU A 73 -14.01 -20.91 -12.57
CA LEU A 73 -14.83 -21.06 -13.78
C LEU A 73 -15.76 -19.85 -13.95
N PHE A 74 -16.35 -19.38 -12.86
CA PHE A 74 -17.24 -18.23 -12.86
C PHE A 74 -16.54 -16.91 -13.20
N SER A 75 -15.30 -16.71 -12.71
CA SER A 75 -14.52 -15.48 -12.87
C SER A 75 -13.63 -15.46 -14.12
N SER A 76 -13.40 -16.61 -14.78
CA SER A 76 -12.45 -16.75 -15.90
C SER A 76 -12.74 -15.91 -17.15
N ASN A 77 -14.01 -15.53 -17.40
CA ASN A 77 -14.39 -14.77 -18.60
C ASN A 77 -14.61 -13.29 -18.28
N GLN A 78 -13.63 -12.43 -18.59
CA GLN A 78 -13.53 -11.07 -18.06
C GLN A 78 -14.71 -10.15 -18.39
N TYR A 79 -15.35 -10.29 -19.56
CA TYR A 79 -16.48 -9.42 -19.94
C TYR A 79 -17.82 -9.86 -19.35
N LYS A 80 -18.13 -11.16 -19.37
CA LYS A 80 -19.38 -11.71 -18.80
C LYS A 80 -19.32 -11.88 -17.27
N SER A 81 -18.13 -11.98 -16.70
CA SER A 81 -17.94 -12.20 -15.26
C SER A 81 -18.33 -10.97 -14.43
N ILE A 82 -18.12 -9.74 -14.94
CA ILE A 82 -18.41 -8.52 -14.16
C ILE A 82 -19.91 -8.39 -13.88
N GLU A 83 -20.78 -8.60 -14.87
CA GLU A 83 -22.23 -8.54 -14.65
C GLU A 83 -22.71 -9.64 -13.71
N ARG A 84 -22.21 -10.87 -13.87
CA ARG A 84 -22.53 -11.98 -12.97
C ARG A 84 -22.05 -11.70 -11.55
N MET A 85 -20.84 -11.15 -11.38
CA MET A 85 -20.31 -10.73 -10.08
C MET A 85 -21.19 -9.63 -9.46
N LYS A 86 -21.61 -8.63 -10.23
CA LYS A 86 -22.53 -7.58 -9.74
C LYS A 86 -23.83 -8.18 -9.19
N THR A 87 -24.39 -9.20 -9.84
CA THR A 87 -25.60 -9.88 -9.36
C THR A 87 -25.38 -10.54 -7.99
N ILE A 88 -24.30 -11.31 -7.83
CA ILE A 88 -23.97 -11.96 -6.55
C ILE A 88 -23.66 -10.92 -5.47
N VAL A 89 -22.89 -9.89 -5.80
CA VAL A 89 -22.56 -8.80 -4.87
C VAL A 89 -23.83 -8.10 -4.40
N ARG A 90 -24.78 -7.81 -5.29
CA ARG A 90 -26.05 -7.17 -4.92
C ARG A 90 -26.94 -8.03 -4.03
N SER A 91 -26.88 -9.37 -4.16
CA SER A 91 -27.66 -10.27 -3.31
C SER A 91 -27.04 -10.50 -1.93
N LEU A 92 -25.71 -10.36 -1.80
CA LEU A 92 -24.98 -10.66 -0.57
C LEU A 92 -24.56 -9.44 0.24
N ILE A 93 -24.31 -8.31 -0.42
CA ILE A 93 -23.78 -7.11 0.21
C ILE A 93 -24.86 -6.04 0.30
N LEU A 94 -25.16 -5.64 1.53
CA LEU A 94 -25.84 -4.38 1.79
C LEU A 94 -24.79 -3.27 1.86
N ARG A 95 -24.70 -2.43 0.82
CA ARG A 95 -23.83 -1.25 0.80
C ARG A 95 -24.67 0.00 0.67
N ARG A 96 -24.55 0.89 1.66
CA ARG A 96 -25.08 2.26 1.60
C ARG A 96 -23.94 3.26 1.42
N THR A 97 -24.19 4.31 0.67
CA THR A 97 -23.24 5.41 0.45
C THR A 97 -23.66 6.65 1.22
N LYS A 98 -22.71 7.58 1.44
CA LYS A 98 -22.99 8.85 2.13
C LYS A 98 -23.95 9.75 1.35
N THR A 99 -24.15 9.49 0.06
CA THR A 99 -25.07 10.19 -0.83
C THR A 99 -26.44 9.55 -0.93
N ASP A 100 -26.68 8.44 -0.22
CA ASP A 100 -27.99 7.78 -0.23
C ASP A 100 -29.00 8.59 0.59
N TYR A 101 -30.26 8.51 0.15
CA TYR A 101 -31.39 9.18 0.78
C TYR A 101 -32.24 8.19 1.56
N ASP A 102 -32.87 8.66 2.63
CA ASP A 102 -33.93 7.96 3.34
C ASP A 102 -35.23 7.99 2.52
N LEU A 103 -36.24 7.22 2.96
CA LEU A 103 -37.58 7.17 2.39
C LEU A 103 -38.24 8.56 2.29
N ASN A 104 -37.84 9.48 3.16
CA ASN A 104 -38.35 10.86 3.22
C ASN A 104 -37.58 11.84 2.32
N GLY A 105 -36.64 11.37 1.49
CA GLY A 105 -35.84 12.22 0.60
C GLY A 105 -34.74 13.03 1.29
N LYS A 106 -34.43 12.73 2.56
CA LYS A 106 -33.33 13.34 3.31
C LYS A 106 -32.07 12.48 3.20
N LEU A 107 -30.90 13.11 3.07
CA LEU A 107 -29.61 12.39 3.12
C LEU A 107 -29.51 11.52 4.39
N LEU A 108 -29.07 10.27 4.25
CA LEU A 108 -28.85 9.36 5.38
C LEU A 108 -27.85 9.95 6.39
N VAL A 109 -26.82 10.63 5.89
CA VAL A 109 -25.83 11.34 6.71
C VAL A 109 -25.63 12.74 6.15
N PRO A 110 -26.12 13.80 6.82
CA PRO A 110 -25.90 15.18 6.37
C PRO A 110 -24.45 15.57 6.66
N LEU A 111 -23.59 15.44 5.66
CA LEU A 111 -22.19 15.89 5.73
C LEU A 111 -22.02 17.18 4.94
N PRO A 112 -21.16 18.10 5.39
CA PRO A 112 -20.75 19.25 4.59
C PRO A 112 -20.04 18.78 3.31
N SER A 113 -20.02 19.63 2.30
CA SER A 113 -19.32 19.34 1.05
C SER A 113 -17.82 19.13 1.31
N LYS A 114 -17.28 18.04 0.76
CA LYS A 114 -15.83 17.79 0.78
C LYS A 114 -15.17 18.71 -0.25
N GLN A 115 -14.26 19.57 0.19
CA GLN A 115 -13.39 20.34 -0.70
C GLN A 115 -12.04 19.62 -0.83
N ILE A 116 -11.59 19.42 -2.07
CA ILE A 116 -10.29 18.83 -2.40
C ILE A 116 -9.56 19.88 -3.24
N GLU A 117 -8.39 20.30 -2.77
CA GLU A 117 -7.53 21.25 -3.47
C GLU A 117 -6.17 20.57 -3.69
N ASP A 118 -5.77 20.44 -4.96
CA ASP A 118 -4.48 19.86 -5.32
C ASP A 118 -3.42 20.97 -5.35
N ILE A 119 -2.46 20.89 -4.43
CA ILE A 119 -1.37 21.86 -4.29
C ILE A 119 -0.10 21.27 -4.91
N TRP A 120 0.30 21.81 -6.06
CA TRP A 120 1.53 21.42 -6.73
C TRP A 120 2.73 22.14 -6.11
N LEU A 121 3.68 21.37 -5.58
CA LEU A 121 4.86 21.89 -4.91
C LEU A 121 6.08 21.78 -5.83
N LYS A 122 6.95 22.79 -5.78
CA LYS A 122 8.30 22.71 -6.34
C LYS A 122 9.27 22.40 -5.21
N LEU A 123 10.07 21.36 -5.40
CA LEU A 123 11.17 21.04 -4.50
C LEU A 123 12.15 22.23 -4.46
N SER A 124 12.79 22.46 -3.30
CA SER A 124 13.90 23.41 -3.25
C SER A 124 15.07 22.89 -4.09
N ASP A 125 16.01 23.76 -4.43
CA ASP A 125 17.17 23.37 -5.25
C ASP A 125 17.98 22.25 -4.59
N GLU A 126 18.10 22.26 -3.27
CA GLU A 126 18.76 21.21 -2.48
C GLU A 126 17.99 19.88 -2.53
N GLU A 127 16.67 19.92 -2.28
CA GLU A 127 15.81 18.73 -2.35
C GLU A 127 15.78 18.14 -3.77
N MET A 128 15.74 19.00 -4.78
CA MET A 128 15.72 18.61 -6.19
C MET A 128 17.05 17.98 -6.61
N LYS A 129 18.19 18.52 -6.17
CA LYS A 129 19.51 17.94 -6.45
C LYS A 129 19.60 16.52 -5.89
N HIS A 130 19.17 16.32 -4.64
CA HIS A 130 19.17 15.00 -4.02
C HIS A 130 18.19 14.03 -4.71
N TYR A 131 16.98 14.49 -5.03
CA TYR A 131 16.01 13.70 -5.79
C TYR A 131 16.54 13.28 -7.17
N GLN A 132 17.20 14.19 -7.89
CA GLN A 132 17.82 13.89 -9.19
C GLN A 132 18.91 12.82 -9.07
N HIS A 133 19.73 12.86 -8.01
CA HIS A 133 20.76 11.86 -7.76
C HIS A 133 20.16 10.45 -7.65
N ILE A 134 19.20 10.26 -6.74
CA ILE A 134 18.50 8.96 -6.55
C ILE A 134 17.81 8.51 -7.85
N ARG A 135 17.25 9.47 -8.61
CA ARG A 135 16.58 9.17 -9.87
C ARG A 135 17.55 8.64 -10.93
N ILE A 136 18.77 9.18 -11.00
CA ILE A 136 19.80 8.68 -11.92
C ILE A 136 20.18 7.26 -11.54
N GLU A 137 20.47 7.00 -10.26
CA GLU A 137 20.77 5.66 -9.74
C GLU A 137 19.64 4.66 -10.06
N MET A 138 18.39 5.03 -9.80
CA MET A 138 17.23 4.21 -10.12
C MET A 138 17.15 3.89 -11.62
N THR A 139 17.42 4.88 -12.46
CA THR A 139 17.38 4.73 -13.91
C THR A 139 18.45 3.73 -14.38
N ASP A 140 19.64 3.79 -13.81
CA ASP A 140 20.73 2.88 -14.18
C ASP A 140 20.52 1.47 -13.65
N ALA A 141 20.04 1.31 -12.42
CA ALA A 141 19.60 0.02 -11.88
C ALA A 141 18.48 -0.60 -12.73
N TYR A 142 17.52 0.21 -13.18
CA TYR A 142 16.44 -0.24 -14.05
C TYR A 142 16.94 -0.70 -15.44
N LYS A 143 17.86 0.04 -16.07
CA LYS A 143 18.47 -0.37 -17.34
C LYS A 143 19.16 -1.73 -17.22
N LEU A 144 19.93 -1.92 -16.15
CA LEU A 144 20.62 -3.17 -15.84
C LEU A 144 19.62 -4.31 -15.56
N PHE A 145 18.55 -4.06 -14.81
CA PHE A 145 17.48 -5.02 -14.57
C PHE A 145 16.84 -5.50 -15.89
N ILE A 146 16.52 -4.58 -16.80
CA ILE A 146 15.96 -4.91 -18.12
C ILE A 146 16.95 -5.74 -18.95
N ARG A 147 18.24 -5.39 -18.91
CA ARG A 147 19.28 -6.15 -19.61
C ARG A 147 19.38 -7.59 -19.07
N ASN A 148 19.49 -7.75 -17.76
CA ASN A 148 19.59 -9.08 -17.13
C ASN A 148 18.34 -9.93 -17.39
N ARG A 149 17.15 -9.31 -17.41
CA ARG A 149 15.90 -9.99 -17.76
C ARG A 149 15.87 -10.46 -19.22
N ARG A 150 16.43 -9.68 -20.16
CA ARG A 150 16.59 -10.11 -21.57
C ARG A 150 17.57 -11.29 -21.69
N GLU A 151 18.62 -11.29 -20.88
CA GLU A 151 19.62 -12.36 -20.80
C GLU A 151 19.11 -13.59 -20.00
N LYS A 152 17.82 -13.64 -19.60
CA LYS A 152 17.18 -14.69 -18.78
C LYS A 152 17.91 -14.99 -17.46
N LYS A 153 18.70 -14.04 -16.95
CA LYS A 153 19.30 -14.13 -15.62
C LYS A 153 18.21 -13.95 -14.56
N LYS A 154 18.41 -14.54 -13.39
CA LYS A 154 17.58 -14.21 -12.22
C LYS A 154 17.77 -12.72 -11.93
N THR A 155 16.68 -11.99 -11.78
CA THR A 155 16.69 -10.58 -11.42
C THR A 155 15.70 -10.36 -10.29
N ASN A 156 16.14 -9.81 -9.18
CA ASN A 156 15.24 -9.53 -8.08
C ASN A 156 14.48 -8.23 -8.31
N THR A 157 13.15 -8.35 -8.41
CA THR A 157 12.27 -7.20 -8.60
C THR A 157 12.18 -6.35 -7.32
N VAL A 158 12.56 -6.91 -6.16
CA VAL A 158 12.59 -6.20 -4.87
C VAL A 158 13.52 -4.99 -4.93
N VAL A 159 14.66 -5.08 -5.61
CA VAL A 159 15.61 -3.97 -5.77
C VAL A 159 14.93 -2.73 -6.39
N LEU A 160 14.11 -2.93 -7.42
CA LEU A 160 13.36 -1.83 -8.04
C LEU A 160 12.35 -1.20 -7.08
N PHE A 161 11.67 -2.01 -6.27
CA PHE A 161 10.73 -1.50 -5.27
C PHE A 161 11.43 -0.71 -4.16
N THR A 162 12.61 -1.15 -3.73
CA THR A 162 13.44 -0.41 -2.76
C THR A 162 13.86 0.95 -3.31
N LEU A 163 14.27 1.02 -4.58
CA LEU A 163 14.63 2.30 -5.22
C LEU A 163 13.42 3.22 -5.41
N MET A 164 12.25 2.67 -5.77
CA MET A 164 10.99 3.43 -5.80
C MET A 164 10.60 3.97 -4.41
N LEU A 165 10.85 3.21 -3.35
CA LEU A 165 10.62 3.65 -1.98
C LEU A 165 11.55 4.82 -1.62
N LYS A 166 12.84 4.76 -1.99
CA LYS A 166 13.79 5.87 -1.77
C LYS A 166 13.36 7.16 -2.47
N LEU A 167 12.88 7.08 -3.72
CA LEU A 167 12.33 8.26 -4.40
C LEU A 167 11.10 8.82 -3.68
N ARG A 168 10.21 7.96 -3.17
CA ARG A 168 9.06 8.40 -2.35
C ARG A 168 9.49 9.05 -1.04
N GLN A 169 10.51 8.51 -0.38
CA GLN A 169 11.09 9.09 0.83
C GLN A 169 11.67 10.47 0.55
N ALA A 170 12.43 10.63 -0.54
CA ALA A 170 13.00 11.91 -0.97
C ALA A 170 11.92 12.96 -1.30
N CYS A 171 10.78 12.54 -1.86
CA CYS A 171 9.63 13.42 -2.06
C CYS A 171 9.01 13.89 -0.73
N ASN A 172 9.09 13.09 0.34
CA ASN A 172 8.54 13.43 1.65
C ASN A 172 9.53 14.30 2.45
N HIS A 173 10.68 13.75 2.83
CA HIS A 173 11.69 14.44 3.64
C HIS A 173 13.07 13.78 3.48
N LEU A 174 14.14 14.57 3.34
CA LEU A 174 15.50 14.05 3.08
C LEU A 174 16.04 13.18 4.21
N SER A 175 15.68 13.48 5.46
CA SER A 175 16.09 12.64 6.61
C SER A 175 15.57 11.20 6.55
N LEU A 176 14.54 10.91 5.74
CA LEU A 176 14.01 9.56 5.52
C LEU A 176 14.84 8.75 4.52
N VAL A 177 15.79 9.39 3.83
CA VAL A 177 16.67 8.76 2.85
C VAL A 177 17.97 8.24 3.50
N LYS A 178 18.12 8.34 4.83
CA LYS A 178 19.22 7.72 5.58
C LYS A 178 19.39 6.26 5.18
N ASP A 179 20.64 5.80 5.26
CA ASP A 179 21.02 4.43 4.93
C ASP A 179 20.05 3.46 5.60
N LEU A 180 19.18 2.87 4.77
CA LEU A 180 18.50 1.65 5.12
C LEU A 180 19.62 0.63 5.27
N SER A 181 20.16 0.50 6.47
CA SER A 181 20.79 -0.74 6.87
C SER A 181 19.84 -1.84 6.43
N THR A 182 20.36 -2.78 5.65
CA THR A 182 19.67 -3.94 5.08
C THR A 182 18.88 -4.76 6.11
N ASP A 183 18.98 -4.41 7.39
CA ASP A 183 18.34 -5.01 8.55
C ASP A 183 16.83 -4.75 8.66
N ASP A 184 16.29 -3.65 8.13
CA ASP A 184 14.93 -3.19 8.52
C ASP A 184 13.78 -3.60 7.60
N VAL A 185 14.03 -4.22 6.42
CA VAL A 185 12.97 -4.31 5.38
C VAL A 185 12.65 -5.71 4.86
N PHE A 186 13.52 -6.72 4.97
CA PHE A 186 13.28 -8.03 4.33
C PHE A 186 13.77 -9.25 5.13
N ASP A 187 12.95 -10.30 5.16
CA ASP A 187 13.26 -11.62 5.76
C ASP A 187 14.28 -12.42 4.92
N ASP A 188 14.32 -12.19 3.60
CA ASP A 188 15.27 -12.81 2.66
C ASP A 188 16.49 -11.90 2.45
N LYS A 189 17.36 -11.85 3.45
CA LYS A 189 18.46 -10.87 3.60
C LYS A 189 19.59 -11.04 2.58
N ASP A 190 19.96 -12.28 2.28
CA ASP A 190 21.24 -12.56 1.62
C ASP A 190 21.21 -12.26 0.12
N ASP A 191 20.11 -12.62 -0.57
CA ASP A 191 19.99 -12.41 -2.02
C ASP A 191 19.82 -10.92 -2.38
N VAL A 192 19.12 -10.14 -1.56
CA VAL A 192 18.89 -8.71 -1.80
C VAL A 192 20.17 -7.90 -1.55
N ALA A 193 20.91 -8.18 -0.47
CA ALA A 193 22.17 -7.52 -0.16
C ALA A 193 23.27 -7.85 -1.18
N LEU A 194 23.34 -9.09 -1.66
CA LEU A 194 24.24 -9.51 -2.74
C LEU A 194 23.92 -8.82 -4.06
N GLU A 195 22.64 -8.65 -4.43
CA GLU A 195 22.31 -7.94 -5.67
C GLU A 195 22.60 -6.44 -5.54
N LEU A 196 22.21 -5.79 -4.44
CA LEU A 196 22.53 -4.37 -4.18
C LEU A 196 24.04 -4.08 -4.22
N SER A 197 24.86 -4.98 -3.66
CA SER A 197 26.32 -4.89 -3.75
C SER A 197 26.85 -5.20 -5.17
N MET A 198 26.26 -6.16 -5.90
CA MET A 198 26.56 -6.40 -7.32
C MET A 198 26.21 -5.21 -8.24
N PHE A 199 25.22 -4.39 -7.87
CA PHE A 199 24.88 -3.15 -8.56
C PHE A 199 25.89 -2.01 -8.32
N LYS A 200 26.94 -2.22 -7.50
CA LYS A 200 27.80 -1.15 -6.97
C LYS A 200 26.98 0.00 -6.37
N LEU A 201 25.95 -0.32 -5.61
CA LEU A 201 25.33 0.64 -4.71
C LEU A 201 26.12 0.66 -3.41
N ASP A 202 27.38 1.07 -3.50
CA ASP A 202 28.20 1.32 -2.32
C ASP A 202 27.75 2.68 -1.77
N LEU A 203 26.77 2.67 -0.86
CA LEU A 203 26.38 3.88 -0.13
C LEU A 203 27.51 4.37 0.80
N SER A 204 28.55 3.56 1.05
CA SER A 204 29.76 4.02 1.73
C SER A 204 30.60 4.98 0.90
N ASP A 205 30.60 4.84 -0.44
CA ASP A 205 31.37 5.72 -1.32
C ASP A 205 30.67 7.06 -1.59
N THR A 206 29.32 7.10 -1.54
CA THR A 206 28.57 8.37 -1.62
C THR A 206 28.58 9.16 -0.31
N LEU A 207 28.87 8.53 0.83
CA LEU A 207 29.16 9.24 2.09
C LEU A 207 30.64 9.62 2.23
N ASN A 208 31.57 8.91 1.57
CA ASN A 208 32.99 9.25 1.59
C ASN A 208 33.39 10.34 0.60
N ASP A 209 32.48 10.77 -0.27
CA ASP A 209 32.66 11.99 -1.03
C ASP A 209 32.72 13.15 -0.03
N LYS A 210 33.91 13.73 0.16
CA LYS A 210 34.17 14.81 1.14
C LYS A 210 33.21 16.01 0.97
N SER A 211 32.55 16.11 -0.18
CA SER A 211 31.50 17.08 -0.51
C SER A 211 30.13 16.73 0.09
N ILE A 212 29.78 15.45 0.19
CA ILE A 212 28.54 14.96 0.82
C ILE A 212 28.74 14.81 2.33
N GLN A 213 29.92 14.42 2.79
CA GLN A 213 30.25 14.37 4.22
C GLN A 213 30.30 15.77 4.87
N SER A 214 30.64 16.83 4.12
CA SER A 214 30.49 18.21 4.60
C SER A 214 29.01 18.62 4.66
N LEU A 215 28.20 18.28 3.66
CA LEU A 215 26.75 18.53 3.66
C LEU A 215 26.01 17.69 4.73
N ALA A 216 26.49 16.47 5.01
CA ALA A 216 25.97 15.58 6.03
C ALA A 216 26.45 15.94 7.43
N LYS A 217 27.67 16.50 7.60
CA LYS A 217 28.10 17.13 8.86
C LYS A 217 27.33 18.41 9.16
N ASP A 218 27.03 19.20 8.13
CA ASP A 218 26.13 20.35 8.25
C ASP A 218 24.70 19.89 8.58
N ALA A 219 24.29 18.71 8.11
CA ALA A 219 22.98 18.12 8.41
C ALA A 219 22.92 17.31 9.73
N GLU A 220 24.05 16.80 10.26
CA GLU A 220 24.13 16.09 11.55
C GLU A 220 23.92 17.03 12.73
N LEU A 221 24.12 18.34 12.53
CA LEU A 221 23.72 19.40 13.47
C LEU A 221 22.30 19.96 13.19
N GLN A 222 21.61 19.56 12.11
CA GLN A 222 20.26 20.04 11.79
C GLN A 222 19.13 19.12 12.32
N TYR A 223 19.31 18.61 13.54
CA TYR A 223 18.14 18.50 14.43
C TYR A 223 17.76 19.86 15.03
N ASP A 224 18.54 20.91 14.79
CA ASP A 224 18.10 22.29 14.88
C ASP A 224 17.14 22.59 13.73
N ILE A 225 15.87 22.83 14.04
CA ILE A 225 14.98 23.97 13.67
C ILE A 225 15.13 24.65 12.27
N ALA A 226 16.24 24.53 11.53
CA ALA A 226 16.59 25.25 10.32
C ALA A 226 16.11 24.61 9.00
N PHE A 227 16.09 23.27 8.85
CA PHE A 227 15.61 22.65 7.61
C PHE A 227 14.13 22.28 7.70
N MET A 228 13.26 23.27 7.47
CA MET A 228 11.85 23.00 7.22
C MET A 228 11.66 22.62 5.75
N SER A 229 11.31 21.36 5.48
CA SER A 229 11.02 20.93 4.12
C SER A 229 9.96 21.80 3.47
N THR A 230 10.11 22.09 2.17
CA THR A 230 9.20 22.94 1.38
C THR A 230 7.73 22.52 1.50
N LYS A 231 7.49 21.23 1.74
CA LYS A 231 6.17 20.63 1.91
C LYS A 231 5.55 20.96 3.26
N LEU A 232 6.34 20.87 4.34
CA LEU A 232 5.89 21.24 5.69
C LEU A 232 5.63 22.75 5.76
N ASP A 233 6.49 23.57 5.17
CA ASP A 233 6.31 25.02 5.12
C ASP A 233 5.01 25.39 4.37
N CYS A 234 4.78 24.80 3.19
CA CYS A 234 3.56 25.06 2.43
C CYS A 234 2.29 24.57 3.17
N LEU A 235 2.36 23.40 3.81
CA LEU A 235 1.26 22.86 4.60
C LEU A 235 0.93 23.80 5.77
N LEU A 236 1.93 24.22 6.55
CA LEU A 236 1.75 25.10 7.71
C LEU A 236 1.19 26.45 7.28
N LYS A 237 1.74 27.06 6.21
CA LYS A 237 1.20 28.30 5.63
C LYS A 237 -0.27 28.17 5.24
N LYS A 238 -0.66 27.04 4.64
CA LYS A 238 -2.06 26.82 4.23
C LYS A 238 -2.97 26.59 5.46
N ILE A 239 -2.51 25.86 6.47
CA ILE A 239 -3.24 25.69 7.72
C ILE A 239 -3.46 27.05 8.39
N ASP A 240 -2.42 27.87 8.47
CA ASP A 240 -2.52 29.22 9.05
C ASP A 240 -3.49 30.11 8.26
N MET A 241 -3.50 30.03 6.92
CA MET A 241 -4.49 30.74 6.12
C MET A 241 -5.92 30.30 6.45
N ILE A 242 -6.17 29.00 6.63
CA ILE A 242 -7.52 28.47 6.94
C ILE A 242 -7.94 28.84 8.37
N VAL A 243 -7.02 28.76 9.33
CA VAL A 243 -7.29 29.07 10.74
C VAL A 243 -7.54 30.57 10.92
N ASN A 244 -6.76 31.43 10.25
CA ASN A 244 -6.90 32.89 10.35
C ASN A 244 -7.98 33.48 9.43
N GLN A 245 -8.56 32.70 8.51
CA GLN A 245 -9.73 33.09 7.70
C GLN A 245 -11.08 32.72 8.36
N ARG A 246 -11.07 32.15 9.57
CA ARG A 246 -12.25 31.94 10.42
C ARG A 246 -12.26 32.92 11.58
#